data_AF-A0A2D5GE53-F1
#
_entry.id   AF-A0A2D5GE53-F1
#
_cell.length_a   1.000
_cell.length_b   1.000
_cell.length_c   1.000
_cell.angle_alpha   90.00
_cell.angle_beta   90.00
_cell.angle_gamma   90.00
#
_symmetry.space_group_name_H-M   'P 1'
#
loop_
_entity.id
_entity.type
_entity.pdbx_description
1 polymer ?
#
loop_
_entity_poly.entity_id
_entity_poly.type
_entity_poly.pdbx_seq_one_letter_code
_entity_poly.pdbx_strand_id
1 'polypeptide(L)'
;MAKTTTTPLAIPLTQQQLIREGKPILWLNPYYQQTASAPDKPTQDEIYAADARLRRFAPLLVELFPELENSAGLIESPLLAIQQLHHTLNPVGGHLLIKADHALPVAGSIKARGGIHEVLCFAEQLALD
;
A
#
# COMPACT_ATOMS: atom_id res chain seq x y z
N MET A 1 16.97 -20.18 4.95
CA MET A 1 16.25 -20.18 3.66
C MET A 1 14.98 -21.01 3.80
N ALA A 2 13.87 -20.38 4.21
CA ALA A 2 12.58 -21.07 4.25
C ALA A 2 12.14 -21.35 2.81
N LYS A 3 11.93 -22.62 2.47
CA LYS A 3 11.37 -23.02 1.18
C LYS A 3 9.96 -22.44 1.10
N THR A 4 9.77 -21.44 0.26
CA THR A 4 8.44 -20.92 -0.06
C THR A 4 7.70 -22.03 -0.78
N THR A 5 6.89 -22.79 -0.06
CA THR A 5 5.97 -23.77 -0.66
C THR A 5 4.93 -22.96 -1.42
N THR A 6 5.18 -22.72 -2.71
CA THR A 6 4.21 -22.08 -3.59
C THR A 6 3.06 -23.05 -3.79
N THR A 7 2.01 -22.91 -2.99
CA THR A 7 0.72 -23.53 -3.27
C THR A 7 0.32 -23.07 -4.68
N PRO A 8 0.15 -23.99 -5.64
CA PRO A 8 -0.22 -23.59 -6.99
C PRO A 8 -1.53 -22.81 -6.92
N LEU A 9 -1.53 -21.61 -7.50
CA LEU A 9 -2.74 -20.79 -7.62
C LEU A 9 -3.77 -21.60 -8.41
N ALA A 10 -4.90 -21.93 -7.78
CA ALA A 10 -5.98 -22.66 -8.41
C ALA A 10 -6.72 -21.74 -9.40
N ILE A 11 -6.10 -21.50 -10.56
CA ILE A 11 -6.67 -20.71 -11.66
C ILE A 11 -7.21 -21.70 -12.69
N PRO A 12 -8.53 -21.75 -12.96
CA PRO A 12 -9.12 -22.62 -13.98
C PRO A 12 -8.49 -22.40 -15.36
N LEU A 13 -8.37 -23.46 -16.17
CA LEU A 13 -7.79 -23.39 -17.52
C LEU A 13 -8.43 -22.31 -18.39
N THR A 14 -9.75 -22.11 -18.27
CA THR A 14 -10.49 -21.06 -18.98
C THR A 14 -10.01 -19.67 -18.59
N GLN A 15 -9.76 -19.41 -17.31
CA GLN A 15 -9.19 -18.14 -16.83
C GLN A 15 -7.72 -17.98 -17.23
N GLN A 16 -6.93 -19.06 -17.22
CA GLN A 16 -5.55 -19.02 -17.70
C GLN A 16 -5.46 -18.62 -19.17
N GLN A 17 -6.38 -19.10 -20.01
CA GLN A 17 -6.46 -18.69 -21.40
C GLN A 17 -6.77 -17.20 -21.54
N LEU A 18 -7.73 -16.66 -20.77
CA LEU A 18 -8.03 -15.23 -20.76
C LEU A 18 -6.80 -14.38 -20.36
N ILE A 19 -6.01 -14.81 -19.37
CA ILE A 19 -4.76 -14.14 -19.00
C ILE A 19 -3.78 -14.12 -20.18
N ARG A 20 -3.59 -15.26 -20.87
CA ARG A 20 -2.68 -15.36 -22.04
C ARG A 20 -3.13 -14.45 -23.19
N GLU A 21 -4.43 -14.23 -23.32
CA GLU A 21 -5.03 -13.34 -24.32
C GLU A 21 -5.05 -11.87 -23.87
N GLY A 22 -4.55 -11.54 -22.67
CA GLY A 22 -4.59 -10.17 -22.13
C GLY A 22 -6.00 -9.67 -21.77
N LYS A 23 -6.95 -10.60 -21.58
CA LYS A 23 -8.34 -10.27 -21.22
C LYS A 23 -8.48 -10.14 -19.69
N PRO A 24 -9.23 -9.15 -19.19
CA PRO A 24 -9.50 -9.00 -17.77
C PRO A 24 -10.19 -10.25 -17.19
N ILE A 25 -9.79 -10.65 -15.99
CA ILE A 25 -10.44 -11.72 -15.23
C ILE A 25 -10.70 -11.28 -13.79
N LEU A 26 -11.73 -11.86 -13.17
CA LEU A 26 -11.91 -11.85 -11.72
C LEU A 26 -11.53 -13.23 -11.19
N TRP A 27 -10.40 -13.31 -10.49
CA TRP A 27 -10.00 -14.50 -9.74
C TRP A 27 -10.26 -14.26 -8.25
N LEU A 28 -11.15 -15.07 -7.67
CA LEU A 28 -11.44 -15.03 -6.24
C LEU A 28 -10.52 -16.02 -5.53
N ASN A 29 -9.80 -15.55 -4.51
CA ASN A 29 -8.89 -16.40 -3.74
C ASN A 29 -9.66 -17.51 -3.01
N PRO A 30 -9.48 -18.80 -3.35
CA PRO A 30 -10.20 -19.90 -2.68
C PRO A 30 -9.76 -20.10 -1.22
N TYR A 31 -8.64 -19.50 -0.83
CA TYR A 31 -8.09 -19.52 0.52
C TYR A 31 -8.39 -18.24 1.31
N TYR A 32 -9.28 -17.37 0.81
CA TYR A 32 -9.67 -16.17 1.54
C TYR A 32 -10.22 -16.56 2.93
N GLN A 33 -9.79 -15.86 3.97
CA GLN A 33 -10.07 -16.14 5.39
C GLN A 33 -9.43 -17.42 5.98
N GLN A 34 -8.64 -18.17 5.22
CA GLN A 34 -7.88 -19.30 5.77
C GLN A 34 -6.54 -18.81 6.34
N THR A 35 -6.49 -18.57 7.65
CA THR A 35 -5.29 -18.04 8.33
C THR A 35 -4.04 -18.88 8.08
N ALA A 36 -4.16 -20.20 7.99
CA ALA A 36 -3.04 -21.10 7.71
C ALA A 36 -2.43 -20.93 6.29
N SER A 37 -3.15 -20.28 5.38
CA SER A 37 -2.72 -19.97 4.02
C SER A 37 -2.32 -18.51 3.84
N ALA A 38 -2.36 -17.70 4.90
CA ALA A 38 -1.93 -16.32 4.85
C ALA A 38 -0.41 -16.22 4.67
N PRO A 39 0.10 -15.29 3.86
CA PRO A 39 1.52 -15.05 3.75
C PRO A 39 2.07 -14.47 5.07
N ASP A 40 3.40 -14.53 5.21
CA ASP A 40 4.10 -13.82 6.27
C ASP A 40 3.74 -12.32 6.20
N LYS A 41 3.46 -11.74 7.37
CA LYS A 41 3.13 -10.34 7.55
C LYS A 41 4.13 -9.70 8.51
N PRO A 42 4.43 -8.39 8.36
CA PRO A 42 5.23 -7.69 9.34
C PRO A 42 4.60 -7.82 10.72
N THR A 43 5.46 -7.99 11.70
CA THR A 43 5.11 -7.94 13.13
C THR A 43 4.63 -6.54 13.49
N GLN A 44 3.91 -6.45 14.60
CA GLN A 44 3.47 -5.16 15.13
C GLN A 44 4.66 -4.24 15.46
N ASP A 45 5.76 -4.80 15.94
CA ASP A 45 6.97 -4.06 16.28
C ASP A 45 7.65 -3.50 15.03
N GLU A 46 7.71 -4.25 13.92
CA GLU A 46 8.22 -3.75 12.64
C GLU A 46 7.37 -2.58 12.10
N ILE A 47 6.04 -2.66 12.26
CA ILE A 47 5.13 -1.58 11.87
C ILE A 47 5.38 -0.32 12.72
N TYR A 48 5.52 -0.47 14.04
CA TYR A 48 5.80 0.66 14.92
C TYR A 48 7.21 1.23 14.73
N ALA A 49 8.20 0.40 14.42
CA ALA A 49 9.54 0.85 14.07
C ALA A 49 9.53 1.70 12.80
N ALA A 50 8.72 1.32 11.79
CA ALA A 50 8.55 2.11 10.58
C ALA A 50 7.86 3.46 10.85
N ASP A 51 6.76 3.48 11.61
CA ASP A 51 6.08 4.72 12.02
C ASP A 51 7.02 5.64 12.83
N ALA A 52 7.74 5.09 13.80
CA ALA A 52 8.68 5.85 14.61
C ALA A 52 9.80 6.47 13.77
N ARG A 53 10.31 5.76 12.75
CA ARG A 53 11.30 6.31 11.81
C ARG A 53 10.72 7.49 11.05
N LEU A 54 9.54 7.33 10.44
CA LEU A 54 8.89 8.42 9.70
C LEU A 54 8.68 9.66 10.58
N ARG A 55 8.29 9.47 11.85
CA ARG A 55 8.17 10.57 12.83
C ARG A 55 9.50 11.24 13.17
N ARG A 56 10.58 10.48 13.34
CA ARG A 56 11.92 11.04 13.59
C ARG A 56 12.39 11.92 12.43
N PHE A 57 12.07 11.53 11.20
CA PHE A 57 12.41 12.29 10.00
C PHE A 57 11.46 13.44 9.70
N ALA A 58 10.30 13.52 10.35
CA ALA A 58 9.29 14.53 10.05
C ALA A 58 9.83 15.98 10.10
N PRO A 59 10.64 16.41 11.09
CA PRO A 59 11.25 17.74 11.08
C PRO A 59 12.14 17.99 9.86
N LEU A 60 12.99 17.03 9.49
CA LEU A 60 13.84 17.13 8.28
C LEU A 60 12.98 17.18 7.01
N LEU A 61 11.91 16.40 6.95
CA LEU A 61 11.02 16.38 5.80
C LEU A 61 10.30 17.71 5.59
N VAL A 62 9.96 18.45 6.65
CA VAL A 62 9.45 19.83 6.54
C VAL A 62 10.49 20.75 5.90
N GLU A 63 11.75 20.65 6.31
CA GLU A 63 12.83 21.48 5.75
C GLU A 63 13.10 21.17 4.27
N LEU A 64 13.06 19.88 3.90
CA LEU A 64 13.31 19.43 2.53
C LEU A 64 12.11 19.65 1.60
N PHE A 65 10.90 19.57 2.13
CA PHE A 65 9.65 19.65 1.37
C PHE A 65 8.67 20.61 2.04
N PRO A 66 8.67 21.90 1.67
CA PRO A 66 7.79 22.91 2.26
C PRO A 66 6.30 22.59 2.16
N GLU A 67 5.88 21.76 1.19
CA GLU A 67 4.49 21.28 1.08
C GLU A 67 4.04 20.42 2.28
N LEU A 68 4.97 19.94 3.10
CA LEU A 68 4.70 19.15 4.32
C LEU A 68 4.56 19.99 5.59
N GLU A 69 4.72 21.32 5.52
CA GLU A 69 4.58 22.20 6.70
C GLU A 69 3.23 21.99 7.40
N ASN A 70 2.13 21.98 6.64
CA ASN A 70 0.78 21.83 7.17
C ASN A 70 0.51 20.43 7.75
N SER A 71 1.31 19.42 7.37
CA SER A 71 1.22 18.07 7.91
C SER A 71 2.29 17.76 8.95
N ALA A 72 3.05 18.77 9.39
CA ALA A 72 4.18 18.62 10.30
C ALA A 72 5.16 17.52 9.85
N GLY A 73 5.44 17.45 8.55
CA GLY A 73 6.39 16.49 7.97
C GLY A 73 5.81 15.12 7.66
N LEU A 74 4.52 14.87 7.96
CA LEU A 74 3.89 13.59 7.68
C LEU A 74 3.43 13.50 6.22
N ILE A 75 3.86 12.43 5.54
CA ILE A 75 3.45 12.11 4.17
C ILE A 75 2.17 11.27 4.24
N GLU A 76 1.02 11.93 4.14
CA GLU A 76 -0.29 11.29 4.15
C GLU A 76 -1.23 11.79 3.06
N SER A 77 -2.26 11.00 2.78
CA SER A 77 -3.25 11.30 1.75
C SER A 77 -4.68 11.33 2.28
N PRO A 78 -5.58 12.10 1.65
CA PRO A 78 -6.99 12.14 2.01
C PRO A 78 -7.71 10.79 1.85
N LEU A 79 -8.79 10.62 2.62
CA LEU A 79 -9.82 9.61 2.38
C LEU A 79 -11.08 10.33 1.87
N LEU A 80 -11.40 10.15 0.59
CA LEU A 80 -12.46 10.90 -0.09
C LEU A 80 -13.71 10.05 -0.23
N ALA A 81 -14.89 10.61 0.07
CA ALA A 81 -16.16 9.95 -0.24
C ALA A 81 -16.60 10.23 -1.67
N ILE A 82 -17.04 9.19 -2.41
CA ILE A 82 -17.60 9.36 -3.75
C ILE A 82 -19.12 9.20 -3.71
N GLN A 83 -19.84 10.32 -3.74
CA GLN A 83 -21.30 10.33 -3.81
C GLN A 83 -21.80 10.13 -5.24
N GLN A 84 -21.16 10.79 -6.23
CA GLN A 84 -21.68 10.88 -7.59
C GLN A 84 -21.55 9.59 -8.42
N LEU A 85 -20.56 8.74 -8.15
CA LEU A 85 -20.33 7.48 -8.87
C LEU A 85 -20.99 6.27 -8.19
N HIS A 86 -21.69 6.48 -7.07
CA HIS A 86 -22.26 5.41 -6.25
C HIS A 86 -23.21 4.53 -7.06
N HIS A 87 -24.15 5.14 -7.80
CA HIS A 87 -25.13 4.41 -8.60
C HIS A 87 -24.53 3.65 -9.78
N THR A 88 -23.38 4.08 -10.31
CA THR A 88 -22.74 3.44 -11.48
C THR A 88 -21.79 2.32 -11.07
N LEU A 89 -21.01 2.52 -9.99
CA LEU A 89 -19.94 1.60 -9.60
C LEU A 89 -20.32 0.67 -8.45
N ASN A 90 -21.35 1.02 -7.67
CA ASN A 90 -21.75 0.26 -6.49
C ASN A 90 -23.26 -0.05 -6.49
N PRO A 91 -23.74 -0.85 -7.45
CA PRO A 91 -25.16 -1.17 -7.59
C PRO A 91 -25.75 -1.91 -6.38
N VAL A 92 -24.89 -2.50 -5.53
CA VAL A 92 -25.25 -3.23 -4.31
C VAL A 92 -25.35 -2.33 -3.06
N GLY A 93 -25.01 -1.04 -3.17
CA GLY A 93 -25.15 -0.08 -2.06
C GLY A 93 -23.98 -0.04 -1.06
N GLY A 94 -24.02 0.88 -0.10
CA GLY A 94 -22.94 1.11 0.90
C GLY A 94 -22.04 2.31 0.58
N HIS A 95 -21.09 2.66 1.45
CA HIS A 95 -20.21 3.81 1.24
C HIS A 95 -19.06 3.50 0.27
N LEU A 96 -18.89 4.34 -0.75
CA LEU A 96 -17.76 4.28 -1.68
C LEU A 96 -16.72 5.33 -1.29
N LEU A 97 -15.49 4.89 -0.99
CA LEU A 97 -14.39 5.75 -0.57
C LEU A 97 -13.17 5.57 -1.49
N ILE A 98 -12.38 6.62 -1.68
CA ILE A 98 -11.06 6.61 -2.31
C ILE A 98 -10.02 6.93 -1.25
N LYS A 99 -9.07 6.01 -1.00
CA LYS A 99 -7.79 6.37 -0.38
C LYS A 99 -6.92 7.03 -1.45
N ALA A 100 -6.78 8.35 -1.36
CA ALA A 100 -6.27 9.18 -2.45
C ALA A 100 -4.73 9.20 -2.51
N ASP A 101 -4.08 8.03 -2.54
CA ASP A 101 -2.61 7.93 -2.58
C ASP A 101 -1.98 8.52 -3.86
N HIS A 102 -2.78 8.77 -4.90
CA HIS A 102 -2.37 9.57 -6.07
C HIS A 102 -2.09 11.05 -5.73
N ALA A 103 -2.55 11.52 -4.56
CA ALA A 103 -2.37 12.88 -4.08
C ALA A 103 -1.41 12.95 -2.88
N LEU A 104 -0.61 11.90 -2.64
CA LEU A 104 0.45 11.96 -1.63
C LEU A 104 1.46 13.06 -2.01
N PRO A 105 1.93 13.87 -1.05
CA PRO A 105 2.98 14.84 -1.29
C PRO A 105 4.30 14.14 -1.68
N VAL A 106 5.27 14.92 -2.15
CA VAL A 106 6.61 14.52 -2.59
C VAL A 106 6.64 13.74 -3.91
N ALA A 107 5.84 12.68 -4.06
CA ALA A 107 5.91 11.79 -5.22
C ALA A 107 4.57 11.52 -5.93
N GLY A 108 3.45 12.10 -5.47
CA GLY A 108 2.16 12.02 -6.18
C GLY A 108 1.63 10.61 -6.41
N SER A 109 2.04 9.63 -5.59
CA SER A 109 1.66 8.23 -5.75
C SER A 109 1.92 7.45 -4.47
N ILE A 110 1.44 6.20 -4.41
CA ILE A 110 1.73 5.26 -3.31
C ILE A 110 3.23 5.04 -3.07
N LYS A 111 4.10 5.39 -4.03
CA LYS A 111 5.56 5.29 -3.88
C LYS A 111 6.12 6.32 -2.88
N ALA A 112 5.37 7.39 -2.57
CA ALA A 112 5.70 8.31 -1.48
C ALA A 112 5.67 7.63 -0.09
N ARG A 113 5.05 6.45 0.04
CA ARG A 113 5.09 5.64 1.25
C ARG A 113 6.38 4.81 1.29
N GLY A 114 6.36 3.63 0.69
CA GLY A 114 7.46 2.66 0.78
C GLY A 114 8.78 3.16 0.20
N GLY A 115 8.73 3.87 -0.94
CA GLY A 115 9.95 4.35 -1.60
C GLY A 115 10.69 5.41 -0.77
N ILE A 116 9.95 6.36 -0.18
CA ILE A 116 10.56 7.35 0.73
C ILE A 116 11.03 6.68 2.01
N HIS A 117 10.22 5.80 2.62
CA HIS A 117 10.62 5.09 3.83
C HIS A 117 11.93 4.30 3.66
N GLU A 118 12.12 3.64 2.50
CA GLU A 118 13.34 2.90 2.19
C GLU A 118 14.57 3.82 2.10
N VAL A 119 14.43 4.97 1.42
CA VAL A 119 15.50 5.98 1.35
C VAL A 119 15.86 6.51 2.74
N LEU A 120 14.86 6.81 3.58
CA LEU A 120 15.10 7.28 4.95
C LEU A 120 15.73 6.20 5.83
N CYS A 121 15.35 4.93 5.64
CA CYS A 121 15.96 3.80 6.33
C CYS A 121 17.45 3.68 5.98
N PHE A 122 17.79 3.77 4.70
CA PHE A 122 19.17 3.73 4.24
C PHE A 122 19.98 4.93 4.73
N ALA A 123 19.41 6.14 4.68
CA ALA A 123 20.07 7.35 5.16
C ALA A 123 20.33 7.32 6.68
N GLU A 124 19.36 6.86 7.48
CA GLU A 124 19.51 6.68 8.93
C GLU A 124 20.63 5.69 9.26
N GLN A 125 20.63 4.54 8.58
CA GLN A 125 21.67 3.53 8.76
C GLN A 125 23.06 4.11 8.46
N LEU A 126 23.23 4.73 7.30
CA LEU A 126 24.52 5.27 6.87
C LEU A 126 25.05 6.39 7.79
N ALA A 127 24.16 7.14 8.46
CA ALA A 127 24.56 8.22 9.35
C ALA A 127 24.96 7.75 10.76
N LEU A 128 24.51 6.55 11.17
CA LEU A 128 24.77 5.98 12.49
C LEU A 128 25.91 4.96 12.50
N ASP A 129 26.17 4.32 11.35
CA ASP A 129 27.31 3.43 11.11
C ASP A 129 28.63 4.22 10.95
#